data_AF-A0A2V7JX60-F1
#
_entry.id   AF-A0A2V7JX60-F1
#
_cell.length_a   1.000
_cell.length_b   1.000
_cell.length_c   1.000
_cell.angle_alpha   90.00
_cell.angle_beta   90.00
_cell.angle_gamma   90.00
#
_symmetry.space_group_name_H-M   'P 1'
#
loop_
_entity.id
_entity.type
_entity.pdbx_description
1 polymer ?
#
loop_
_entity_poly.entity_id
_entity_poly.type
_entity_poly.pdbx_seq_one_letter_code
_entity_poly.pdbx_strand_id
1 'polypeptide(L)'
;MVSVMWVNNEVGVIQPVARLAARCRAAGVPFHTDAVQAFGKIPVSLRDVDCTFLTISGHKIGAPKGIGALVVRDRHAVEAIIHGGGQQFGIRPGTENVPGIVGLGRAVELAAAEQAEFAHRVAALRDELERRLLATVPDAVINAWQAPRAPHVTNVAIPGTDSEALLMHFDLAGIACSSGSACSTGAVEPSHVLTAMGVPRELGVAALRFSFGKDNVIEDVEAVIAAVPKIVDKVRALSAVLHR
;
A
#
# COMPACT_ATOMS: atom_id res chain seq x y z
N MET A 1 -10.39 12.78 -17.92
CA MET A 1 -9.12 12.26 -17.35
C MET A 1 -9.36 10.84 -16.83
N VAL A 2 -8.38 9.96 -16.98
CA VAL A 2 -8.37 8.62 -16.35
C VAL A 2 -7.37 8.63 -15.20
N SER A 3 -7.73 8.06 -14.06
CA SER A 3 -6.87 8.00 -12.87
C SER A 3 -6.84 6.58 -12.32
N VAL A 4 -5.66 5.97 -12.27
CA VAL A 4 -5.47 4.60 -11.76
C VAL A 4 -4.20 4.56 -10.93
N MET A 5 -4.29 4.09 -9.69
CA MET A 5 -3.09 3.86 -8.86
C MET A 5 -2.18 2.79 -9.47
N TRP A 6 -0.88 2.92 -9.29
CA TRP A 6 0.10 1.99 -9.83
C TRP A 6 0.15 0.70 -9.00
N VAL A 7 0.19 0.83 -7.68
CA VAL A 7 0.16 -0.29 -6.74
C VAL A 7 -0.95 -0.03 -5.75
N ASN A 8 -1.83 -1.02 -5.57
CA ASN A 8 -2.84 -0.94 -4.54
C ASN A 8 -2.20 -1.05 -3.15
N ASN A 9 -2.45 -0.06 -2.30
CA ASN A 9 -1.88 0.01 -0.95
C ASN A 9 -2.41 -1.07 0.00
N GLU A 10 -3.51 -1.73 -0.34
CA GLU A 10 -4.17 -2.70 0.52
C GLU A 10 -3.79 -4.14 0.19
N VAL A 11 -3.82 -4.51 -1.08
CA VAL A 11 -3.53 -5.88 -1.57
C VAL A 11 -2.21 -6.01 -2.34
N GLY A 12 -1.50 -4.90 -2.55
CA GLY A 12 -0.22 -4.89 -3.26
C GLY A 12 -0.29 -5.11 -4.77
N VAL A 13 -1.49 -5.27 -5.35
CA VAL A 13 -1.66 -5.54 -6.79
C VAL A 13 -1.07 -4.40 -7.63
N ILE A 14 -0.23 -4.77 -8.60
CA ILE A 14 0.38 -3.87 -9.58
C ILE A 14 -0.57 -3.73 -10.77
N GLN A 15 -1.00 -2.50 -11.05
CA GLN A 15 -1.85 -2.19 -12.19
C GLN A 15 -1.02 -2.07 -13.48
N PRO A 16 -1.61 -2.35 -14.66
CA PRO A 16 -0.92 -2.27 -15.95
C PRO A 16 -0.79 -0.82 -16.46
N VAL A 17 -0.14 0.04 -15.65
CA VAL A 17 -0.07 1.50 -15.86
C VAL A 17 0.49 1.88 -17.22
N ALA A 18 1.55 1.22 -17.69
CA ALA A 18 2.14 1.49 -19.01
C ALA A 18 1.12 1.31 -20.16
N ARG A 19 0.36 0.20 -20.12
CA ARG A 19 -0.69 -0.10 -21.09
C ARG A 19 -1.83 0.92 -21.00
N LEU A 20 -2.24 1.30 -19.80
CA LEU A 20 -3.30 2.28 -19.57
C LEU A 20 -2.89 3.67 -20.07
N ALA A 21 -1.67 4.11 -19.77
CA ALA A 21 -1.10 5.36 -20.23
C ALA A 21 -1.06 5.42 -21.76
N ALA A 22 -0.58 4.36 -22.43
CA ALA A 22 -0.53 4.28 -23.89
C ALA A 22 -1.93 4.38 -24.53
N ARG A 23 -2.95 3.73 -23.94
CA ARG A 23 -4.34 3.83 -24.42
C ARG A 23 -4.93 5.23 -24.23
N CYS A 24 -4.68 5.85 -23.07
CA CYS A 24 -5.16 7.20 -22.79
C CYS A 24 -4.52 8.20 -23.76
N ARG A 25 -3.22 8.05 -24.04
CA ARG A 25 -2.52 8.83 -25.06
C ARG A 25 -3.13 8.69 -26.45
N ALA A 26 -3.34 7.46 -26.91
CA ALA A 26 -3.96 7.21 -28.21
C ALA A 26 -5.37 7.83 -28.33
N ALA A 27 -6.07 7.97 -27.21
CA ALA A 27 -7.38 8.60 -27.14
C ALA A 27 -7.35 10.11 -26.86
N GLY A 28 -6.17 10.73 -26.69
CA GLY A 28 -6.05 12.15 -26.32
C GLY A 28 -6.58 12.48 -24.92
N VAL A 29 -6.64 11.49 -24.02
CA VAL A 29 -7.17 11.65 -22.66
C VAL A 29 -6.02 11.77 -21.65
N PRO A 30 -6.03 12.77 -20.75
CA PRO A 30 -5.05 12.86 -19.67
C PRO A 30 -5.09 11.63 -18.75
N PHE A 31 -3.91 11.15 -18.36
CA PHE A 31 -3.76 10.00 -17.47
C PHE A 31 -2.96 10.37 -16.22
N HIS A 32 -3.58 10.15 -15.06
CA HIS A 32 -2.95 10.25 -13.76
C HIS A 32 -2.66 8.86 -13.20
N THR A 33 -1.48 8.68 -12.60
CA THR A 33 -1.18 7.51 -11.78
C THR A 33 -0.71 7.90 -10.38
N ASP A 34 -1.32 7.29 -9.37
CA ASP A 34 -0.81 7.35 -8.01
C ASP A 34 0.31 6.31 -7.85
N ALA A 35 1.55 6.76 -7.70
CA ALA A 35 2.73 5.90 -7.54
C ALA A 35 3.23 5.84 -6.10
N VAL A 36 2.42 6.27 -5.11
CA VAL A 36 2.82 6.35 -3.69
C VAL A 36 3.31 5.02 -3.13
N GLN A 37 2.71 3.90 -3.56
CA GLN A 37 3.13 2.55 -3.15
C GLN A 37 4.08 1.86 -4.14
N ALA A 38 4.27 2.44 -5.32
CA ALA A 38 5.14 1.86 -6.36
C ALA A 38 6.56 2.41 -6.28
N PHE A 39 6.71 3.73 -6.13
CA PHE A 39 7.99 4.41 -6.21
C PHE A 39 8.94 3.94 -5.09
N GLY A 40 10.14 3.49 -5.50
CA GLY A 40 11.15 2.89 -4.62
C GLY A 40 10.94 1.42 -4.25
N LYS A 41 9.86 0.77 -4.72
CA LYS A 41 9.53 -0.64 -4.40
C LYS A 41 9.55 -1.50 -5.64
N ILE A 42 9.09 -0.93 -6.75
CA ILE A 42 9.19 -1.51 -8.09
C ILE A 42 9.81 -0.48 -9.04
N PRO A 43 10.34 -0.91 -10.21
CA PRO A 43 10.79 0.01 -11.23
C PRO A 43 9.67 0.95 -11.67
N VAL A 44 9.91 2.26 -11.55
CA VAL A 44 9.01 3.33 -11.98
C VAL A 44 9.81 4.27 -12.88
N SER A 45 9.42 4.36 -14.15
CA SER A 45 10.07 5.21 -15.13
C SER A 45 9.07 6.13 -15.79
N LEU A 46 9.22 7.43 -15.55
CA LEU A 46 8.46 8.48 -16.24
C LEU A 46 8.89 8.65 -17.71
N ARG A 47 10.04 8.10 -18.09
CA ARG A 47 10.48 8.05 -19.47
C ARG A 47 9.69 7.01 -20.26
N ASP A 48 9.46 5.86 -19.64
CA ASP A 48 8.85 4.70 -20.30
C ASP A 48 7.32 4.66 -20.12
N VAL A 49 6.80 5.29 -19.07
CA VAL A 49 5.36 5.37 -18.79
C VAL A 49 4.85 6.78 -19.08
N ASP A 50 4.01 6.87 -20.10
CA ASP A 50 3.62 8.14 -20.69
C ASP A 50 2.39 8.78 -20.02
N CYS A 51 2.42 8.85 -18.68
CA CYS A 51 1.40 9.50 -17.88
C CYS A 51 1.51 11.03 -17.94
N THR A 52 0.37 11.71 -17.84
CA THR A 52 0.29 13.17 -17.71
C THR A 52 0.69 13.63 -16.32
N PHE A 53 0.24 12.88 -15.31
CA PHE A 53 0.46 13.16 -13.90
C PHE A 53 0.93 11.92 -13.16
N LEU A 54 1.89 12.09 -12.23
CA LEU A 54 2.32 11.03 -11.32
C LEU A 54 2.47 11.57 -9.90
N THR A 55 1.81 10.92 -8.95
CA THR A 55 1.86 11.31 -7.53
C THR A 55 2.84 10.44 -6.75
N ILE A 56 3.71 11.06 -5.94
CA ILE A 56 4.55 10.39 -4.93
C ILE A 56 4.39 11.05 -3.55
N SER A 57 4.62 10.29 -2.49
CA SER A 57 4.63 10.79 -1.11
C SER A 57 5.95 10.45 -0.43
N GLY A 58 6.59 11.46 0.18
CA GLY A 58 7.94 11.32 0.74
C GLY A 58 8.02 10.30 1.87
N HIS A 59 7.02 10.28 2.77
CA HIS A 59 7.04 9.38 3.92
C HIS A 59 6.93 7.89 3.56
N LYS A 60 6.58 7.55 2.32
CA LYS A 60 6.63 6.17 1.84
C LYS A 60 8.02 5.75 1.40
N ILE A 61 8.93 6.68 1.14
CA ILE A 61 10.31 6.43 0.71
C ILE A 61 11.35 6.91 1.72
N GLY A 62 10.93 7.16 2.97
CA GLY A 62 11.84 7.54 4.06
C GLY A 62 12.10 9.03 4.23
N ALA A 63 11.41 9.90 3.48
CA ALA A 63 11.40 11.34 3.78
C ALA A 63 10.45 11.68 4.95
N PRO A 64 10.57 12.86 5.57
CA PRO A 64 9.64 13.31 6.61
C PRO A 64 8.18 13.32 6.15
N LYS A 65 7.24 13.16 7.09
CA LYS A 65 5.80 13.38 6.80
C LYS A 65 5.56 14.86 6.44
N GLY A 66 4.56 15.11 5.60
CA GLY A 66 4.19 16.47 5.16
C GLY A 66 4.88 16.97 3.89
N ILE A 67 5.62 16.11 3.18
CA ILE A 67 6.16 16.41 1.85
C ILE A 67 5.82 15.32 0.83
N GLY A 68 5.57 15.72 -0.41
CA GLY A 68 5.31 14.85 -1.56
C GLY A 68 5.49 15.64 -2.85
N ALA A 69 5.26 14.99 -3.98
CA ALA A 69 5.34 15.64 -5.28
C ALA A 69 4.25 15.14 -6.23
N LEU A 70 3.71 16.07 -7.02
CA LEU A 70 2.94 15.77 -8.22
C LEU A 70 3.85 16.10 -9.41
N VAL A 71 4.27 15.07 -10.13
CA VAL A 71 5.01 15.27 -11.38
C VAL A 71 4.01 15.57 -12.48
N VAL A 72 4.21 16.70 -13.15
CA VAL A 72 3.33 17.21 -14.21
C VAL A 72 4.12 17.26 -15.51
N ARG A 73 3.69 16.50 -16.52
CA ARG A 73 4.36 16.47 -17.83
C ARG A 73 4.11 17.74 -18.64
N ASP A 74 2.87 18.25 -18.60
CA ASP A 74 2.49 19.51 -19.22
C ASP A 74 1.78 20.37 -18.16
N ARG A 75 2.41 21.50 -17.80
CA ARG A 75 1.88 22.44 -16.82
C ARG A 75 0.53 23.04 -17.22
N HIS A 76 0.21 23.08 -18.51
CA HIS A 76 -1.08 23.57 -18.99
C HIS A 76 -2.22 22.59 -18.73
N ALA A 77 -1.91 21.35 -18.33
CA ALA A 77 -2.90 20.34 -17.98
C ALA A 77 -3.42 20.47 -16.54
N VAL A 78 -2.86 21.35 -15.71
CA VAL A 78 -3.22 21.49 -14.29
C VAL A 78 -3.52 22.94 -13.92
N GLU A 79 -4.57 23.12 -13.13
CA GLU A 79 -4.90 24.39 -12.49
C GLU A 79 -4.56 24.34 -11.00
N ALA A 80 -4.17 25.49 -10.44
CA ALA A 80 -3.83 25.58 -9.02
C ALA A 80 -5.10 25.42 -8.15
N ILE A 81 -5.05 24.52 -7.18
CA ILE A 81 -6.11 24.36 -6.16
C ILE A 81 -5.86 25.22 -4.90
N ILE A 82 -4.63 25.73 -4.76
CA ILE A 82 -4.24 26.71 -3.75
C ILE A 82 -3.87 27.98 -4.52
N HIS A 83 -4.33 29.15 -4.07
CA HIS A 83 -4.08 30.42 -4.72
C HIS A 83 -3.19 31.33 -3.85
N GLY A 84 -2.36 32.16 -4.46
CA GLY A 84 -1.39 33.01 -3.77
C GLY A 84 -0.25 33.48 -4.68
N GLY A 85 0.97 33.50 -4.15
CA GLY A 85 2.19 33.88 -4.90
C GLY A 85 2.59 32.92 -6.02
N GLY A 86 3.68 33.26 -6.74
CA GLY A 86 4.15 32.55 -7.93
C GLY A 86 5.03 31.31 -7.68
N GLN A 87 5.11 30.80 -6.45
CA GLN A 87 5.91 29.60 -6.13
C GLN A 87 5.47 28.39 -6.97
N GLN A 88 6.41 27.49 -7.25
CA GLN A 88 6.18 26.31 -8.09
C GLN A 88 5.48 26.69 -9.41
N PHE A 89 6.00 27.68 -10.14
CA PHE A 89 5.42 28.15 -11.42
C PHE A 89 3.95 28.61 -11.34
N GLY A 90 3.48 29.00 -10.15
CA GLY A 90 2.08 29.39 -9.91
C GLY A 90 1.10 28.24 -9.75
N ILE A 91 1.53 26.97 -9.85
CA ILE A 91 0.64 25.80 -9.68
C ILE A 91 0.47 25.37 -8.22
N ARG A 92 1.40 25.74 -7.33
CA ARG A 92 1.32 25.49 -5.88
C ARG A 92 1.96 26.65 -5.11
N PRO A 93 1.20 27.72 -4.85
CA PRO A 93 1.64 28.87 -4.05
C PRO A 93 1.99 28.54 -2.59
N GLY A 94 2.73 29.47 -1.97
CA GLY A 94 3.10 29.43 -0.55
C GLY A 94 4.58 29.09 -0.34
N THR A 95 5.17 29.66 0.71
CA THR A 95 6.59 29.50 1.05
C THR A 95 7.00 28.03 1.03
N GLU A 96 8.09 27.75 0.33
CA GLU A 96 8.59 26.40 0.13
C GLU A 96 9.04 25.78 1.46
N ASN A 97 8.61 24.53 1.70
CA ASN A 97 9.16 23.73 2.79
C ASN A 97 10.56 23.24 2.39
N VAL A 98 11.56 24.13 2.44
CA VAL A 98 12.93 23.86 2.01
C VAL A 98 13.51 22.61 2.69
N PRO A 99 13.40 22.40 4.02
CA PRO A 99 13.88 21.17 4.65
C PRO A 99 13.17 19.92 4.15
N GLY A 100 11.84 19.99 3.96
CA GLY A 100 11.06 18.90 3.39
C GLY A 100 11.47 18.57 1.95
N ILE A 101 11.72 19.58 1.13
CA ILE A 101 12.16 19.42 -0.27
C ILE A 101 13.53 18.76 -0.33
N VAL A 102 14.48 19.21 0.50
CA VAL A 102 15.81 18.58 0.60
C VAL A 102 15.69 17.12 1.07
N GLY A 103 14.88 16.86 2.10
CA GLY A 103 14.63 15.51 2.58
C GLY A 103 13.97 14.59 1.54
N LEU A 104 13.02 15.13 0.77
CA LEU A 104 12.40 14.40 -0.34
C LEU A 104 13.42 14.08 -1.44
N GLY A 105 14.24 15.05 -1.85
CA GLY A 105 15.29 14.85 -2.84
C GLY A 105 16.24 13.72 -2.44
N ARG A 106 16.72 13.75 -1.18
CA ARG A 106 17.60 12.70 -0.68
C ARG A 106 16.93 11.34 -0.59
N ALA A 107 15.67 11.28 -0.16
CA ALA A 107 14.90 10.04 -0.11
C ALA A 107 14.66 9.45 -1.51
N VAL A 108 14.43 10.30 -2.52
CA VAL A 108 14.29 9.87 -3.93
C VAL A 108 15.58 9.25 -4.45
N GLU A 109 16.74 9.86 -4.18
CA GLU A 109 18.05 9.31 -4.56
C GLU A 109 18.29 7.92 -3.96
N LEU A 110 18.10 7.79 -2.64
CA LEU A 110 18.29 6.53 -1.91
C LEU A 110 17.31 5.47 -2.40
N ALA A 111 16.02 5.82 -2.51
CA ALA A 111 14.99 4.89 -2.97
C ALA A 111 15.23 4.40 -4.40
N ALA A 112 15.85 5.20 -5.27
CA ALA A 112 16.24 4.78 -6.61
C ALA A 112 17.47 3.87 -6.61
N ALA A 113 18.49 4.20 -5.81
CA ALA A 113 19.73 3.43 -5.72
C ALA A 113 19.54 2.06 -5.06
N GLU A 114 18.70 1.98 -4.03
CA GLU A 114 18.49 0.79 -3.20
C GLU A 114 17.32 -0.08 -3.69
N GLN A 115 16.57 0.36 -4.72
CA GLN A 115 15.27 -0.20 -5.10
C GLN A 115 15.31 -1.73 -5.29
N ALA A 116 16.27 -2.23 -6.05
CA ALA A 116 16.34 -3.64 -6.42
C ALA A 116 16.67 -4.53 -5.21
N GLU A 117 17.63 -4.12 -4.39
CA GLU A 117 18.01 -4.82 -3.16
C GLU A 117 16.85 -4.80 -2.15
N PHE A 118 16.25 -3.63 -1.94
CA PHE A 118 15.08 -3.47 -1.08
C PHE A 118 13.95 -4.40 -1.51
N ALA A 119 13.60 -4.40 -2.81
CA ALA A 119 12.55 -5.23 -3.37
C ALA A 119 12.81 -6.72 -3.16
N HIS A 120 14.04 -7.19 -3.41
CA HIS A 120 14.42 -8.59 -3.21
C HIS A 120 14.27 -9.00 -1.74
N ARG A 121 14.80 -8.20 -0.81
CA ARG A 121 14.76 -8.50 0.63
C ARG A 121 13.34 -8.54 1.17
N VAL A 122 12.53 -7.52 0.89
CA VAL A 122 11.17 -7.46 1.43
C VAL A 122 10.24 -8.48 0.77
N ALA A 123 10.48 -8.86 -0.50
CA ALA A 123 9.77 -9.97 -1.13
C ALA A 123 10.05 -11.28 -0.40
N ALA A 124 11.31 -11.58 -0.06
CA ALA A 124 11.66 -12.78 0.68
C ALA A 124 10.98 -12.85 2.06
N LEU A 125 10.91 -11.72 2.78
CA LEU A 125 10.19 -11.66 4.06
C LEU A 125 8.69 -11.86 3.89
N ARG A 126 8.09 -11.23 2.87
CA ARG A 126 6.67 -11.36 2.54
C ARG A 126 6.31 -12.80 2.18
N ASP A 127 7.09 -13.42 1.30
CA ASP A 127 6.87 -14.79 0.84
C ASP A 127 7.04 -15.79 1.99
N GLU A 128 8.03 -15.57 2.86
CA GLU A 128 8.26 -16.43 4.04
C GLU A 128 7.13 -16.31 5.08
N LEU A 129 6.63 -15.08 5.32
CA LEU A 129 5.45 -14.88 6.15
C LEU A 129 4.24 -15.62 5.57
N GLU A 130 3.94 -15.43 4.27
CA GLU A 130 2.81 -16.09 3.62
C GLU A 130 2.91 -17.62 3.71
N ARG A 131 4.09 -18.18 3.41
CA ARG A 131 4.34 -19.63 3.46
C ARG A 131 4.10 -20.20 4.86
N ARG A 132 4.68 -19.58 5.89
CA ARG A 132 4.55 -20.06 7.28
C ARG A 132 3.16 -19.84 7.85
N LEU A 133 2.52 -18.73 7.49
CA LEU A 133 1.16 -18.43 7.91
C LEU A 133 0.17 -19.46 7.37
N LEU A 134 0.24 -19.79 6.07
CA LEU A 134 -0.59 -20.84 5.46
C LEU A 134 -0.31 -22.24 6.03
N ALA A 135 0.93 -22.53 6.43
CA ALA A 135 1.25 -23.78 7.13
C ALA A 135 0.66 -23.84 8.55
N THR A 136 0.54 -22.68 9.21
CA THR A 136 0.08 -22.56 10.61
C THR A 136 -1.44 -22.45 10.70
N VAL A 137 -2.06 -21.78 9.72
CA VAL A 137 -3.50 -21.55 9.61
C VAL A 137 -3.93 -21.99 8.20
N PRO A 138 -4.21 -23.29 7.99
CA PRO A 138 -4.41 -23.86 6.65
C PRO A 138 -5.60 -23.29 5.87
N ASP A 139 -6.58 -22.70 6.56
CA ASP A 139 -7.75 -22.06 5.96
C ASP A 139 -7.55 -20.55 5.71
N ALA A 140 -6.39 -19.98 6.04
CA ALA A 140 -6.09 -18.60 5.69
C ALA A 140 -6.01 -18.40 4.16
N VAL A 141 -6.42 -17.23 3.68
CA VAL A 141 -6.51 -16.91 2.26
C VAL A 141 -5.69 -15.67 1.95
N ILE A 142 -4.71 -15.79 1.04
CA ILE A 142 -3.97 -14.63 0.54
C ILE A 142 -4.76 -13.94 -0.59
N ASN A 143 -5.23 -12.73 -0.32
CA ASN A 143 -5.96 -11.93 -1.30
C ASN A 143 -5.03 -11.53 -2.45
N ALA A 144 -5.54 -11.68 -3.69
CA ALA A 144 -4.80 -11.43 -4.93
C ALA A 144 -3.50 -12.24 -5.13
N TRP A 145 -3.38 -13.44 -4.52
CA TRP A 145 -2.19 -14.30 -4.63
C TRP A 145 -1.66 -14.49 -6.06
N GLN A 146 -2.56 -14.68 -7.03
CA GLN A 146 -2.22 -14.96 -8.44
C GLN A 146 -1.91 -13.71 -9.28
N ALA A 147 -2.10 -12.51 -8.74
CA ALA A 147 -1.86 -11.27 -9.46
C ALA A 147 -0.38 -10.85 -9.38
N PRO A 148 0.11 -10.00 -10.31
CA PRO A 148 1.36 -9.28 -10.11
C PRO A 148 1.26 -8.41 -8.85
N ARG A 149 2.12 -8.64 -7.86
CA ARG A 149 2.09 -7.93 -6.56
C ARG A 149 3.41 -7.24 -6.27
N ALA A 150 3.32 -6.09 -5.62
CA ALA A 150 4.45 -5.40 -5.02
C ALA A 150 5.16 -6.32 -4.00
N PRO A 151 6.48 -6.15 -3.81
CA PRO A 151 7.27 -7.06 -3.00
C PRO A 151 6.95 -6.95 -1.50
N HIS A 152 6.47 -5.80 -1.05
CA HIS A 152 6.42 -5.44 0.37
C HIS A 152 5.04 -5.58 1.02
N VAL A 153 3.99 -5.97 0.28
CA VAL A 153 2.62 -6.03 0.80
C VAL A 153 2.07 -7.45 0.67
N THR A 154 1.45 -7.91 1.74
CA THR A 154 0.54 -9.06 1.74
C THR A 154 -0.77 -8.69 2.42
N ASN A 155 -1.86 -9.26 1.91
CA ASN A 155 -3.17 -9.14 2.49
C ASN A 155 -3.74 -10.55 2.68
N VAL A 156 -4.03 -10.91 3.92
CA VAL A 156 -4.47 -12.24 4.33
C VAL A 156 -5.79 -12.17 5.06
N ALA A 157 -6.76 -12.96 4.63
CA ALA A 157 -7.99 -13.22 5.37
C ALA A 157 -7.84 -14.47 6.22
N ILE A 158 -8.30 -14.41 7.48
CA ILE A 158 -8.32 -15.56 8.39
C ILE A 158 -9.79 -15.91 8.70
N PRO A 159 -10.38 -16.94 8.06
CA PRO A 159 -11.79 -17.25 8.25
C PRO A 159 -12.19 -17.47 9.71
N GLY A 160 -13.42 -17.07 10.04
CA GLY A 160 -14.00 -17.18 11.38
C GLY A 160 -13.45 -16.18 12.40
N THR A 161 -12.77 -15.13 11.95
CA THR A 161 -12.24 -14.06 12.81
C THR A 161 -12.78 -12.70 12.40
N ASP A 162 -12.58 -11.73 13.29
CA ASP A 162 -12.82 -10.31 13.05
C ASP A 162 -11.49 -9.55 12.99
N SER A 163 -11.31 -8.70 11.97
CA SER A 163 -10.04 -7.98 11.75
C SER A 163 -9.73 -6.96 12.83
N GLU A 164 -10.71 -6.32 13.49
CA GLU A 164 -10.46 -5.40 14.59
C GLU A 164 -9.95 -6.15 15.82
N ALA A 165 -10.58 -7.28 16.15
CA ALA A 165 -10.13 -8.14 17.24
C ALA A 165 -8.73 -8.70 16.99
N LEU A 166 -8.44 -9.13 15.75
CA LEU A 166 -7.10 -9.55 15.35
C LEU A 166 -6.08 -8.41 15.53
N LEU A 167 -6.38 -7.20 15.05
CA LEU A 167 -5.50 -6.04 15.20
C LEU A 167 -5.17 -5.75 16.66
N MET A 168 -6.18 -5.74 17.54
CA MET A 168 -5.98 -5.52 18.97
C MET A 168 -5.06 -6.60 19.58
N HIS A 169 -5.23 -7.85 19.18
CA HIS A 169 -4.40 -8.94 19.71
C HIS A 169 -2.98 -8.95 19.16
N PHE A 170 -2.77 -8.56 17.90
CA PHE A 170 -1.44 -8.35 17.35
C PHE A 170 -0.74 -7.16 18.02
N ASP A 171 -1.45 -6.05 18.26
CA ASP A 171 -0.91 -4.88 18.97
C ASP A 171 -0.46 -5.24 20.40
N LEU A 172 -1.29 -5.97 21.15
CA LEU A 172 -0.93 -6.49 22.47
C LEU A 172 0.27 -7.45 22.45
N ALA A 173 0.54 -8.10 21.31
CA ALA A 173 1.72 -8.93 21.08
C ALA A 173 2.93 -8.12 20.55
N GLY A 174 2.82 -6.79 20.45
CA GLY A 174 3.87 -5.91 19.95
C GLY A 174 4.03 -5.91 18.43
N ILE A 175 3.01 -6.36 17.68
CA ILE A 175 3.04 -6.51 16.22
C ILE A 175 2.09 -5.49 15.58
N ALA A 176 2.65 -4.56 14.81
CA ALA A 176 1.85 -3.59 14.05
C ALA A 176 1.43 -4.15 12.68
N CYS A 177 0.12 -4.23 12.44
CA CYS A 177 -0.47 -4.51 11.13
C CYS A 177 -1.72 -3.63 10.90
N SER A 178 -2.50 -3.86 9.84
CA SER A 178 -3.65 -3.01 9.49
C SER A 178 -4.78 -3.82 8.88
N SER A 179 -6.06 -3.50 9.12
CA SER A 179 -7.23 -4.25 8.61
C SER A 179 -7.73 -3.76 7.23
N GLY A 180 -6.92 -2.99 6.51
CA GLY A 180 -7.38 -2.31 5.28
C GLY A 180 -8.13 -1.02 5.57
N SER A 181 -8.91 -0.54 4.60
CA SER A 181 -9.55 0.80 4.64
C SER A 181 -10.88 0.87 5.42
N ALA A 182 -11.24 -0.17 6.18
CA ALA A 182 -12.55 -0.35 6.81
C ALA A 182 -12.71 0.30 8.21
N CYS A 183 -11.84 1.22 8.63
CA CYS A 183 -12.05 1.98 9.88
C CYS A 183 -13.15 3.04 9.69
N SER A 184 -14.41 2.63 9.63
CA SER A 184 -15.57 3.54 9.68
C SER A 184 -16.57 3.05 10.73
N THR A 185 -16.92 3.96 11.63
CA THR A 185 -17.75 3.79 12.82
C THR A 185 -19.08 3.07 12.54
N GLY A 186 -19.33 1.96 13.25
CA GLY A 186 -20.67 1.42 13.53
C GLY A 186 -20.93 -0.01 13.07
N ALA A 187 -20.31 -0.48 11.98
CA ALA A 187 -20.42 -1.85 11.49
C ALA A 187 -19.10 -2.29 10.84
N VAL A 188 -18.66 -3.52 11.14
CA VAL A 188 -17.50 -4.14 10.48
C VAL A 188 -17.90 -4.52 9.07
N GLU A 189 -17.59 -3.63 8.12
CA GLU A 189 -17.77 -3.86 6.69
C GLU A 189 -16.42 -4.15 6.02
N PRO A 190 -16.38 -5.01 4.99
CA PRO A 190 -15.17 -5.26 4.25
C PRO A 190 -14.72 -3.97 3.55
N SER A 191 -13.42 -3.83 3.30
CA SER A 191 -12.92 -2.68 2.58
C SER A 191 -13.54 -2.57 1.18
N HIS A 192 -13.66 -1.35 0.67
CA HIS A 192 -14.12 -1.11 -0.70
C HIS A 192 -13.22 -1.79 -1.74
N VAL A 193 -11.94 -2.01 -1.45
CA VAL A 193 -11.00 -2.73 -2.32
C VAL A 193 -11.38 -4.20 -2.42
N LEU A 194 -11.52 -4.89 -1.27
CA LEU A 194 -11.86 -6.31 -1.24
C LEU A 194 -13.27 -6.55 -1.80
N THR A 195 -14.20 -5.64 -1.51
CA THR A 195 -15.56 -5.65 -2.09
C THR A 195 -15.51 -5.54 -3.61
N ALA A 196 -14.73 -4.59 -4.16
CA ALA A 196 -14.59 -4.41 -5.60
C ALA A 196 -13.88 -5.60 -6.29
N MET A 197 -13.06 -6.34 -5.55
CA MET A 197 -12.45 -7.59 -6.02
C MET A 197 -13.41 -8.78 -6.00
N GLY A 198 -14.63 -8.62 -5.45
CA GLY A 198 -15.59 -9.71 -5.28
C GLY A 198 -15.22 -10.68 -4.15
N VAL A 199 -14.39 -10.26 -3.20
CA VAL A 199 -14.06 -11.08 -2.03
C VAL A 199 -15.32 -11.23 -1.17
N PRO A 200 -15.72 -12.46 -0.80
CA PRO A 200 -16.86 -12.69 0.08
C PRO A 200 -16.75 -11.88 1.37
N ARG A 201 -17.87 -11.32 1.84
CA ARG A 201 -17.93 -10.45 3.03
C ARG A 201 -17.21 -11.08 4.23
N GLU A 202 -17.46 -12.36 4.48
CA GLU A 202 -16.86 -13.14 5.58
C GLU A 202 -15.32 -13.16 5.56
N LEU A 203 -14.70 -13.15 4.37
CA LEU A 203 -13.25 -13.07 4.23
C LEU A 203 -12.78 -11.62 4.30
N GLY A 204 -13.56 -10.69 3.73
CA GLY A 204 -13.19 -9.28 3.69
C GLY A 204 -13.14 -8.62 5.08
N VAL A 205 -14.05 -8.99 5.99
CA VAL A 205 -14.05 -8.49 7.39
C VAL A 205 -12.95 -9.13 8.25
N ALA A 206 -12.38 -10.23 7.79
CA ALA A 206 -11.34 -11.01 8.46
C ALA A 206 -9.94 -10.76 7.87
N ALA A 207 -9.79 -9.73 7.05
CA ALA A 207 -8.57 -9.43 6.32
C ALA A 207 -7.60 -8.54 7.13
N LEU A 208 -6.33 -8.92 7.11
CA LEU A 208 -5.21 -8.16 7.62
C LEU A 208 -4.21 -7.88 6.50
N ARG A 209 -3.58 -6.72 6.56
CA ARG A 209 -2.47 -6.30 5.73
C ARG A 209 -1.21 -6.23 6.57
N PHE A 210 -0.21 -7.00 6.16
CA PHE A 210 1.17 -6.83 6.59
C PHE A 210 1.94 -6.08 5.50
N SER A 211 2.81 -5.17 5.93
CA SER A 211 3.62 -4.35 5.03
C SER A 211 5.03 -4.25 5.55
N PHE A 212 6.00 -4.59 4.71
CA PHE A 212 7.41 -4.63 5.06
C PHE A 212 8.12 -3.34 4.65
N GLY A 213 8.99 -2.86 5.53
CA GLY A 213 9.78 -1.65 5.38
C GLY A 213 11.28 -1.93 5.46
N LYS A 214 12.07 -0.86 5.46
CA LYS A 214 13.53 -0.96 5.39
C LYS A 214 14.11 -1.69 6.60
N ASP A 215 13.52 -1.51 7.77
CA ASP A 215 14.05 -2.00 9.04
C ASP A 215 13.56 -3.41 9.38
N ASN A 216 12.69 -4.01 8.54
CA ASN A 216 12.19 -5.35 8.82
C ASN A 216 13.24 -6.43 8.57
N VAL A 217 13.21 -7.44 9.44
CA VAL A 217 14.13 -8.57 9.47
C VAL A 217 13.36 -9.90 9.60
N ILE A 218 14.06 -11.04 9.52
CA ILE A 218 13.42 -12.36 9.58
C ILE A 218 12.82 -12.64 10.97
N GLU A 219 13.43 -12.09 12.02
CA GLU A 219 12.98 -12.19 13.40
C GLU A 219 11.59 -11.55 13.58
N ASP A 220 11.23 -10.53 12.79
CA ASP A 220 9.87 -9.97 12.80
C ASP A 220 8.86 -10.99 12.28
N VAL A 221 9.20 -11.73 11.22
CA VAL A 221 8.35 -12.80 10.67
C VAL A 221 8.22 -13.92 11.69
N GLU A 222 9.30 -14.29 12.36
CA GLU A 222 9.29 -15.30 13.43
C GLU A 222 8.38 -14.88 14.60
N ALA A 223 8.44 -13.62 15.02
CA ALA A 223 7.58 -13.08 16.06
C ALA A 223 6.09 -13.14 15.66
N VAL A 224 5.75 -12.80 14.40
CA VAL A 224 4.38 -12.93 13.89
C VAL A 224 3.93 -14.38 13.94
N ILE A 225 4.70 -15.32 13.39
CA ILE A 225 4.32 -16.73 13.33
C ILE A 225 4.20 -17.36 14.72
N ALA A 226 5.03 -16.97 15.68
CA ALA A 226 4.93 -17.44 17.06
C ALA A 226 3.63 -16.97 17.75
N ALA A 227 3.15 -15.77 17.42
CA ALA A 227 1.95 -15.19 18.01
C ALA A 227 0.64 -15.70 17.37
N VAL A 228 0.67 -16.00 16.06
CA VAL A 228 -0.52 -16.33 15.25
C VAL A 228 -1.44 -17.40 15.86
N PRO A 229 -0.98 -18.60 16.26
CA PRO A 229 -1.90 -19.66 16.71
C PRO A 229 -2.78 -19.23 17.88
N LYS A 230 -2.14 -18.66 18.92
CA LYS A 230 -2.81 -18.23 20.14
C LYS A 230 -3.78 -17.08 19.87
N ILE A 231 -3.42 -16.16 18.98
CA ILE A 231 -4.26 -15.02 18.60
C ILE A 231 -5.48 -15.51 17.82
N VAL A 232 -5.28 -16.34 16.79
CA VAL A 232 -6.36 -16.85 15.94
C VAL A 232 -7.36 -17.67 16.76
N ASP A 233 -6.90 -18.57 17.63
CA ASP A 233 -7.78 -19.37 18.48
C ASP A 233 -8.62 -18.48 19.42
N LYS A 234 -7.99 -17.47 20.02
CA LYS A 234 -8.68 -16.54 20.92
C LYS A 234 -9.75 -15.73 20.19
N VAL A 235 -9.44 -15.23 18.99
CA VAL A 235 -10.40 -14.43 18.21
C VAL A 235 -11.54 -15.30 17.70
N ARG A 236 -11.26 -16.51 17.18
CA ARG A 236 -12.30 -17.46 16.77
C ARG A 236 -13.25 -17.80 17.90
N ALA A 237 -12.72 -18.02 19.12
CA ALA A 237 -13.54 -18.29 20.30
C ALA A 237 -14.45 -17.10 20.65
N LEU A 238 -13.98 -15.86 20.52
CA LEU A 238 -14.78 -14.64 20.75
C LEU A 238 -15.88 -14.47 19.69
N SER A 239 -15.53 -14.63 18.41
CA SER A 239 -16.49 -14.52 17.29
C SER A 239 -17.62 -15.55 17.41
N ALA A 240 -17.32 -16.79 17.85
CA ALA A 240 -18.32 -17.82 18.06
C ALA A 240 -19.31 -17.52 19.20
N VAL A 241 -18.95 -16.63 20.14
CA VAL A 241 -19.83 -16.18 21.24
C VAL A 241 -20.65 -14.97 20.82
N LEU A 242 -20.07 -14.03 20.07
CA LEU A 242 -20.69 -12.78 19.65
C LEU A 242 -21.65 -12.92 18.46
N HIS A 243 -21.49 -13.95 17.62
CA HIS A 243 -22.37 -14.24 16.48
C HIS A 243 -23.40 -15.34 16.76
N ARG A 244 -23.66 -15.64 18.05
CA ARG A 244 -24.89 -16.32 18.50
C ARG A 244 -25.97 -15.29 18.78
#